data_AF-A0A4Y5Z251-F1
#
_entry.id   AF-A0A4Y5Z251-F1
#
_cell.length_a   1.000
_cell.length_b   1.000
_cell.length_c   1.000
_cell.angle_alpha   90.00
_cell.angle_beta   90.00
_cell.angle_gamma   90.00
#
_symmetry.space_group_name_H-M   'P 1'
#
loop_
_entity.id
_entity.type
_entity.pdbx_description
1 polymer ?
#
loop_
_entity_poly.entity_id
_entity_poly.type
_entity_poly.pdbx_seq_one_letter_code
_entity_poly.pdbx_strand_id
1 'polypeptide(L)'
;MSTAFYVTAAAMLAVALALLLVPLVRHGRQHGRSRAMFAVAAVLAVVLPLGSVGLYTLVGTPSTLNGVAPPQEMTVAQAVDALQARLKANPGDIEGWLMLGQTYTMVKQPAAARDAYDGALKADATNVPAMVGWAEADSMARDDHRIDGRALTLLQQAVAAQPDSQKALWLLGIAQFQHAQYTDAAATWRHLQPLLDPDSNVAHAVAQQIELADKRAAGTP
;
A
#
# COMPACT_ATOMS: atom_id res chain seq x y z
N MET A 1 -30.20 11.61 2.20
CA MET A 1 -30.66 10.51 3.08
C MET A 1 -32.15 10.65 3.29
N SER A 2 -32.92 9.57 3.07
CA SER A 2 -34.38 9.62 3.05
C SER A 2 -34.94 9.91 4.45
N THR A 3 -35.95 10.79 4.54
CA THR A 3 -36.72 11.10 5.76
C THR A 3 -37.23 9.86 6.48
N ALA A 4 -37.42 8.76 5.73
CA ALA A 4 -37.74 7.44 6.25
C ALA A 4 -36.75 6.94 7.32
N PHE A 5 -35.43 7.18 7.15
CA PHE A 5 -34.41 6.72 8.10
C PHE A 5 -34.56 7.39 9.47
N TYR A 6 -34.79 8.70 9.49
CA TYR A 6 -34.99 9.46 10.73
C TYR A 6 -36.26 9.04 11.46
N VAL A 7 -37.35 8.78 10.72
CA VAL A 7 -38.61 8.30 11.31
C VAL A 7 -38.41 6.90 11.91
N THR A 8 -37.71 6.00 11.23
CA THR A 8 -37.41 4.67 11.77
C THR A 8 -36.51 4.73 13.01
N ALA A 9 -35.47 5.58 13.01
CA ALA A 9 -34.58 5.74 14.15
C ALA A 9 -35.32 6.33 15.36
N ALA A 10 -36.17 7.33 15.16
CA ALA A 10 -36.98 7.92 16.23
C ALA A 10 -37.99 6.91 16.80
N ALA A 11 -38.63 6.09 15.94
CA ALA A 11 -39.53 5.03 16.37
C ALA A 11 -38.80 3.95 17.18
N MET A 12 -37.61 3.51 16.74
CA MET A 12 -36.80 2.53 17.48
C MET A 12 -36.36 3.07 18.84
N LEU A 13 -35.97 4.35 18.93
CA LEU A 13 -35.58 4.98 20.18
C LEU A 13 -36.77 5.05 21.16
N ALA A 14 -37.95 5.44 20.67
CA ALA A 14 -39.17 5.50 21.48
C ALA A 14 -39.58 4.12 22.01
N VAL A 15 -39.47 3.08 21.18
CA VAL A 15 -39.75 1.69 21.58
C VAL A 15 -38.73 1.19 22.61
N ALA A 16 -37.44 1.46 22.41
CA ALA A 16 -36.40 1.09 23.36
C ALA A 16 -36.62 1.78 24.72
N LEU A 17 -36.97 3.09 24.71
CA LEU A 17 -37.26 3.84 25.93
C LEU A 17 -38.50 3.29 26.66
N ALA A 18 -39.55 2.93 25.91
CA ALA A 18 -40.76 2.33 26.47
C ALA A 18 -40.49 0.96 27.09
N LEU A 19 -39.72 0.10 26.42
CA LEU A 19 -39.34 -1.22 26.93
C LEU A 19 -38.45 -1.13 28.18
N LEU A 20 -37.67 -0.07 28.33
CA LEU A 20 -36.82 0.14 29.51
C LEU A 20 -37.61 0.77 30.66
N LEU A 21 -38.48 1.74 30.39
CA LEU A 21 -39.21 2.50 31.41
C LEU A 21 -40.47 1.77 31.93
N VAL A 22 -41.21 1.03 31.10
CA VAL A 22 -42.45 0.35 31.50
C VAL A 22 -42.24 -0.75 32.57
N PRO A 23 -41.30 -1.70 32.42
CA PRO A 23 -41.05 -2.69 33.46
C PRO A 23 -40.44 -2.05 34.72
N LEU A 24 -39.67 -0.98 34.56
CA LEU A 24 -39.05 -0.23 35.64
C LEU A 24 -40.08 0.52 36.51
N VAL A 25 -41.09 1.13 35.90
CA VAL A 25 -42.23 1.76 36.58
C VAL A 25 -43.13 0.71 37.26
N ARG A 26 -43.28 -0.48 36.65
CA ARG A 26 -44.05 -1.59 37.25
C ARG A 26 -43.32 -2.22 38.44
N HIS A 27 -42.00 -2.42 38.39
CA HIS A 27 -41.20 -2.98 39.50
C HIS A 27 -40.96 -1.99 40.64
N GLY A 28 -40.90 -0.67 40.36
CA GLY A 28 -40.68 0.37 41.38
C GLY A 28 -41.81 0.56 42.39
N ARG A 29 -42.99 -0.05 42.18
CA ARG A 29 -44.09 -0.02 43.16
C ARG A 29 -43.94 -1.05 44.30
N GLN A 30 -43.02 -2.01 44.18
CA GLN A 30 -42.88 -3.10 45.15
C GLN A 30 -41.66 -2.98 46.07
N HIS A 31 -40.66 -2.15 45.73
CA HIS A 31 -39.48 -1.92 46.58
C HIS A 31 -39.31 -0.42 46.81
N GLY A 32 -39.54 0.05 48.04
CA GLY A 32 -39.69 1.46 48.47
C GLY A 32 -38.49 2.40 48.26
N ARG A 33 -38.03 2.53 47.02
CA ARG A 33 -37.00 3.48 46.60
C ARG A 33 -37.64 4.80 46.18
N SER A 34 -37.06 5.92 46.62
CA SER A 34 -37.61 7.27 46.44
C SER A 34 -37.93 7.60 44.97
N ARG A 35 -39.17 8.05 44.73
CA ARG A 35 -39.69 8.52 43.43
C ARG A 35 -38.76 9.54 42.73
N ALA A 36 -37.96 10.28 43.50
CA ALA A 36 -37.02 11.26 42.99
C ALA A 36 -35.89 10.65 42.15
N MET A 37 -35.36 9.47 42.52
CA MET A 37 -34.29 8.82 41.76
C MET A 37 -34.76 8.34 40.39
N PHE A 38 -36.03 7.90 40.30
CA PHE A 38 -36.64 7.49 39.03
C PHE A 38 -36.91 8.69 38.10
N ALA A 39 -37.38 9.81 38.65
CA ALA A 39 -37.56 11.04 37.88
C ALA A 39 -36.24 11.54 37.30
N VAL A 40 -35.15 11.48 38.07
CA VAL A 40 -33.80 11.88 37.62
C VAL A 40 -33.30 10.99 36.48
N ALA A 41 -33.47 9.67 36.56
CA ALA A 41 -33.05 8.75 35.51
C ALA A 41 -33.83 8.96 34.20
N ALA A 42 -35.15 9.19 34.29
CA ALA A 42 -35.99 9.46 33.12
C ALA A 42 -35.63 10.80 32.45
N VAL A 43 -35.35 11.84 33.26
CA VAL A 43 -34.90 13.14 32.75
C VAL A 43 -33.54 13.01 32.05
N LEU A 44 -32.57 12.31 32.64
CA LEU A 44 -31.26 12.09 32.02
C LEU A 44 -31.36 11.33 30.68
N ALA A 45 -32.21 10.32 30.60
CA ALA A 45 -32.40 9.52 29.39
C ALA A 45 -32.98 10.33 28.20
N VAL A 46 -33.67 11.44 28.48
CA VAL A 46 -34.24 12.33 27.46
C VAL A 46 -33.31 13.51 27.17
N VAL A 47 -32.72 14.10 28.21
CA VAL A 47 -31.85 15.27 28.10
C VAL A 47 -30.52 14.95 27.42
N LEU A 48 -29.93 13.78 27.67
CA LEU A 48 -28.65 13.38 27.04
C LEU A 48 -28.74 13.25 25.50
N PRO A 49 -29.72 12.54 24.91
CA PRO A 49 -29.86 12.48 23.46
C PRO A 49 -30.22 13.84 22.85
N LEU A 50 -31.14 14.59 23.46
CA LEU A 50 -31.55 15.90 22.94
C LEU A 50 -30.40 16.92 23.01
N GLY A 51 -29.64 16.91 24.11
CA GLY A 51 -28.44 17.72 24.28
C GLY A 51 -27.36 17.35 23.28
N SER A 52 -27.18 16.06 22.99
CA SER A 52 -26.23 15.59 21.96
C SER A 52 -26.64 16.04 20.55
N VAL A 53 -27.93 15.95 20.21
CA VAL A 53 -28.44 16.44 18.92
C VAL A 53 -28.29 17.96 18.81
N GLY A 54 -28.61 18.71 19.87
CA GLY A 54 -28.43 20.16 19.91
C GLY A 54 -26.97 20.61 19.83
N LEU A 55 -26.06 19.90 20.51
CA LEU A 55 -24.61 20.13 20.38
C LEU A 55 -24.11 19.77 18.98
N TYR A 56 -24.62 18.70 18.37
CA TYR A 56 -24.24 18.30 17.02
C TYR A 56 -24.70 19.32 15.97
N THR A 57 -25.83 19.98 16.15
CA THR A 57 -26.26 21.05 15.25
C THR A 57 -25.59 22.39 15.53
N LEU A 58 -25.16 22.65 16.77
CA LEU A 58 -24.49 23.89 17.16
C LEU A 58 -22.98 23.88 16.85
N VAL A 59 -22.33 22.73 17.01
CA VAL A 59 -20.87 22.55 16.80
C VAL A 59 -20.56 21.86 15.47
N GLY A 60 -21.43 20.96 15.02
CA GLY A 60 -21.28 20.29 13.73
C GLY A 60 -21.74 21.19 12.59
N THR A 61 -21.01 21.20 11.49
CA THR A 61 -21.35 21.92 10.26
C THR A 61 -21.89 20.93 9.21
N PRO A 62 -23.16 20.49 9.29
CA PRO A 62 -23.75 19.53 8.34
C PRO A 62 -23.74 20.03 6.89
N SER A 63 -23.62 21.34 6.69
CA SER A 63 -23.46 21.99 5.38
C SER A 63 -22.10 21.76 4.72
N THR A 64 -21.06 21.32 5.44
CA THR A 64 -19.76 20.98 4.84
C THR A 64 -19.78 19.66 4.08
N LEU A 65 -20.77 18.80 4.32
CA LEU A 65 -20.92 17.51 3.64
C LEU A 65 -21.73 17.59 2.35
N ASN A 66 -22.50 18.66 2.14
CA ASN A 66 -23.40 18.80 0.99
C ASN A 66 -22.76 19.50 -0.23
N GLY A 67 -21.50 19.95 -0.12
CA GLY A 67 -20.81 20.72 -1.16
C GLY A 67 -19.42 20.20 -1.54
N VAL A 68 -18.94 19.13 -0.91
CA VAL A 68 -17.75 18.42 -1.40
C VAL A 68 -18.24 17.57 -2.56
N ALA A 69 -18.00 18.04 -3.79
CA ALA A 69 -18.04 17.16 -4.94
C ALA A 69 -17.24 15.90 -4.56
N PRO A 70 -17.76 14.67 -4.80
CA PRO A 70 -16.98 13.47 -4.53
C PRO A 70 -15.60 13.70 -5.16
N PRO A 71 -14.50 13.40 -4.44
CA PRO A 71 -13.16 13.55 -5.00
C PRO A 71 -13.22 12.97 -6.39
N GLN A 72 -12.96 13.79 -7.40
CA GLN A 72 -12.99 13.32 -8.77
C GLN A 72 -11.94 12.21 -8.79
N GLU A 73 -12.38 10.95 -8.81
CA GLU A 73 -11.49 9.80 -8.69
C GLU A 73 -10.61 9.83 -9.93
N MET A 74 -9.45 10.48 -9.81
CA MET A 74 -8.49 10.54 -10.87
C MET A 74 -8.05 9.11 -11.08
N THR A 75 -8.43 8.55 -12.22
CA THR A 75 -8.03 7.20 -12.57
C THR A 75 -6.51 7.15 -12.67
N VAL A 76 -5.92 5.98 -12.42
CA VAL A 76 -4.46 5.79 -12.58
C VAL A 76 -4.00 6.22 -13.98
N ALA A 77 -4.83 5.98 -15.01
CA ALA A 77 -4.55 6.42 -16.37
C ALA A 77 -4.43 7.95 -16.49
N GLN A 78 -5.37 8.71 -15.92
CA GLN A 78 -5.31 10.18 -15.95
C GLN A 78 -4.11 10.73 -15.16
N ALA A 79 -3.75 10.10 -14.04
CA ALA A 79 -2.57 10.46 -13.27
C ALA A 79 -1.28 10.25 -14.07
N VAL A 80 -1.19 9.11 -14.76
CA VAL A 80 -0.07 8.74 -15.63
C VAL A 80 0.05 9.72 -16.79
N ASP A 81 -1.05 10.07 -17.46
CA ASP A 81 -1.04 11.03 -18.58
C ASP A 81 -0.55 12.41 -18.14
N ALA A 82 -1.03 12.90 -17.00
CA ALA A 82 -0.60 14.18 -16.44
C ALA A 82 0.90 14.16 -16.06
N LEU A 83 1.37 13.06 -15.46
CA LEU A 83 2.76 12.89 -15.09
C LEU A 83 3.66 12.83 -16.34
N GLN A 84 3.25 12.10 -17.38
CA GLN A 84 3.97 12.06 -18.66
C GLN A 84 4.07 13.44 -19.31
N ALA A 85 2.99 14.23 -19.32
CA ALA A 85 3.01 15.58 -19.87
C ALA A 85 4.01 16.48 -19.11
N ARG A 86 4.02 16.40 -17.77
CA ARG A 86 4.99 17.11 -16.94
C ARG A 86 6.42 16.69 -17.24
N LEU A 87 6.69 15.39 -17.35
CA LEU A 87 8.04 14.86 -17.58
C LEU A 87 8.57 15.19 -18.98
N LYS A 88 7.69 15.37 -19.98
CA LYS A 88 8.07 15.92 -21.28
C LYS A 88 8.54 17.38 -21.19
N ALA A 89 7.90 18.18 -20.34
CA ALA A 89 8.27 19.57 -20.12
C ALA A 89 9.52 19.72 -19.23
N ASN A 90 9.73 18.79 -18.29
CA ASN A 90 10.90 18.75 -17.41
C ASN A 90 11.55 17.36 -17.43
N PRO A 91 12.38 17.06 -18.46
CA PRO A 91 13.00 15.75 -18.58
C PRO A 91 14.04 15.44 -17.50
N GLY A 92 14.49 16.43 -16.72
CA GLY A 92 15.43 16.26 -15.61
C GLY A 92 14.78 15.84 -14.29
N ASP A 93 13.46 15.67 -14.24
CA ASP A 93 12.72 15.26 -13.03
C ASP A 93 12.88 13.74 -12.77
N ILE A 94 14.01 13.36 -12.18
CA ILE A 94 14.37 11.97 -11.88
C ILE A 94 13.30 11.30 -11.01
N GLU A 95 12.84 11.98 -9.95
CA GLU A 95 11.82 11.42 -9.04
C GLU A 95 10.50 11.15 -9.77
N GLY A 96 10.07 12.05 -10.65
CA GLY A 96 8.88 11.84 -11.46
C GLY A 96 9.02 10.66 -12.43
N TRP A 97 10.19 10.48 -13.06
CA TRP A 97 10.46 9.31 -13.90
C TRP A 97 10.45 7.99 -13.10
N LEU A 98 11.05 7.98 -11.90
CA LEU A 98 11.04 6.83 -11.00
C LEU A 98 9.62 6.46 -10.57
N MET A 99 8.81 7.45 -10.20
CA MET A 99 7.41 7.26 -9.83
C MET A 99 6.60 6.71 -10.99
N LEU A 100 6.81 7.23 -12.20
CA LEU A 100 6.15 6.73 -13.40
C LEU A 100 6.53 5.27 -13.67
N GLY A 101 7.82 4.92 -13.56
CA GLY A 101 8.31 3.55 -13.71
C GLY A 101 7.67 2.59 -12.70
N GLN A 102 7.65 2.97 -11.42
CA GLN A 102 7.02 2.18 -10.36
C GLN A 102 5.51 2.00 -10.59
N THR A 103 4.82 3.05 -11.05
CA THR A 103 3.40 3.00 -11.37
C THR A 103 3.13 1.98 -12.48
N TYR A 104 3.92 2.02 -13.55
CA TYR A 104 3.82 1.05 -14.65
C TYR A 104 4.13 -0.39 -14.20
N THR A 105 5.10 -0.58 -13.31
CA THR A 105 5.37 -1.89 -12.69
C THR A 105 4.15 -2.39 -11.90
N MET A 106 3.51 -1.52 -11.11
CA MET A 106 2.31 -1.89 -10.33
C MET A 106 1.12 -2.28 -11.21
N VAL A 107 0.92 -1.59 -12.34
CA VAL A 107 -0.16 -1.92 -13.30
C VAL A 107 0.24 -2.98 -14.33
N LYS A 108 1.36 -3.68 -14.10
CA LYS A 108 1.86 -4.78 -14.94
C LYS A 108 2.08 -4.39 -16.41
N GLN A 109 2.59 -3.19 -16.65
CA GLN A 109 3.01 -2.70 -17.97
C GLN A 109 4.55 -2.58 -18.03
N PRO A 110 5.27 -3.71 -18.13
CA PRO A 110 6.73 -3.72 -17.97
C PRO A 110 7.46 -2.94 -19.07
N ALA A 111 6.97 -2.95 -20.31
CA ALA A 111 7.56 -2.16 -21.39
C ALA A 111 7.52 -0.65 -21.10
N ALA A 112 6.37 -0.15 -20.62
CA ALA A 112 6.22 1.26 -20.25
C ALA A 112 7.03 1.63 -19.00
N ALA A 113 7.14 0.70 -18.04
CA ALA A 113 8.01 0.87 -16.87
C ALA A 113 9.48 1.02 -17.28
N ARG A 114 9.95 0.14 -18.18
CA ARG A 114 11.31 0.19 -18.73
C ARG A 114 11.60 1.54 -19.38
N ASP A 115 10.68 2.05 -20.20
CA ASP A 115 10.86 3.35 -20.87
C ASP A 115 10.89 4.52 -19.87
N ALA A 116 10.08 4.47 -18.82
CA ALA A 116 10.11 5.48 -17.76
C ALA A 116 11.43 5.46 -16.95
N TYR A 117 11.93 4.28 -16.60
CA TYR A 117 13.24 4.15 -15.95
C TYR A 117 14.38 4.57 -16.89
N ASP A 118 14.25 4.38 -18.20
CA ASP A 118 15.21 4.91 -19.18
C ASP A 118 15.23 6.45 -19.19
N GLY A 119 14.06 7.08 -19.01
CA GLY A 119 13.94 8.51 -18.77
C GLY A 119 14.71 8.97 -17.53
N ALA A 120 14.58 8.25 -16.41
CA ALA A 120 15.35 8.52 -15.20
C ALA A 120 16.87 8.37 -15.45
N LEU A 121 17.30 7.31 -16.15
CA LEU A 121 18.71 7.07 -16.48
C LEU A 121 19.29 8.08 -17.47
N LYS A 122 18.46 8.69 -18.32
CA LYS A 122 18.89 9.81 -19.18
C LYS A 122 19.10 11.09 -18.39
N ALA A 123 18.31 11.32 -17.34
CA ALA A 123 18.47 12.47 -16.45
C ALA A 123 19.65 12.29 -15.49
N ASP A 124 19.84 11.07 -14.97
CA ASP A 124 20.98 10.66 -14.15
C ASP A 124 21.34 9.19 -14.40
N ALA A 125 22.43 9.00 -15.15
CA ALA A 125 22.92 7.68 -15.53
C ALA A 125 23.45 6.85 -14.35
N THR A 126 23.64 7.45 -13.17
CA THR A 126 24.15 6.79 -11.96
C THR A 126 23.05 6.44 -10.95
N ASN A 127 21.79 6.72 -11.29
CA ASN A 127 20.67 6.50 -10.40
C ASN A 127 20.38 5.00 -10.17
N VAL A 128 20.80 4.48 -9.01
CA VAL A 128 20.66 3.07 -8.65
C VAL A 128 19.20 2.56 -8.69
N PRO A 129 18.20 3.27 -8.13
CA PRO A 129 16.80 2.85 -8.26
C PRO A 129 16.35 2.69 -9.72
N ALA A 130 16.77 3.59 -10.61
CA ALA A 130 16.45 3.51 -12.03
C ALA A 130 17.16 2.33 -12.71
N MET A 131 18.43 2.06 -12.39
CA MET A 131 19.17 0.91 -12.91
C MET A 131 18.47 -0.41 -12.59
N VAL A 132 18.11 -0.60 -11.32
CA VAL A 132 17.45 -1.81 -10.81
C VAL A 132 16.05 -1.95 -11.39
N GLY A 133 15.27 -0.86 -11.39
CA GLY A 133 13.92 -0.85 -11.96
C GLY A 133 13.91 -1.11 -13.46
N TRP A 134 14.88 -0.56 -14.20
CA TRP A 134 15.01 -0.81 -15.64
C TRP A 134 15.31 -2.29 -15.92
N ALA A 135 16.25 -2.90 -15.20
CA ALA A 135 16.63 -4.30 -15.39
C ALA A 135 15.48 -5.26 -15.07
N GLU A 136 14.73 -5.00 -14.00
CA GLU A 136 13.52 -5.76 -13.67
C GLU A 136 12.44 -5.61 -14.75
N ALA A 137 12.15 -4.38 -15.15
CA ALA A 137 11.13 -4.09 -16.16
C ALA A 137 11.48 -4.71 -17.52
N ASP A 138 12.76 -4.69 -17.91
CA ASP A 138 13.24 -5.35 -19.13
C ASP A 138 13.05 -6.86 -19.08
N SER A 139 13.47 -7.51 -17.99
CA SER A 139 13.24 -8.95 -17.80
C SER A 139 11.75 -9.31 -17.81
N MET A 140 10.89 -8.52 -17.18
CA MET A 140 9.44 -8.74 -17.18
C MET A 140 8.78 -8.52 -18.55
N ALA A 141 9.36 -7.66 -19.40
CA ALA A 141 8.85 -7.38 -20.74
C ALA A 141 9.23 -8.46 -21.76
N ARG A 142 10.20 -9.32 -21.45
CA ARG A 142 10.68 -10.40 -22.33
C ARG A 142 9.97 -11.71 -22.04
N ASP A 143 9.71 -12.49 -23.08
CA ASP A 143 9.09 -13.82 -22.96
C ASP A 143 9.98 -14.83 -22.22
N ASP A 144 11.31 -14.68 -22.33
CA ASP A 144 12.29 -15.58 -21.73
C ASP A 144 12.70 -15.19 -20.30
N HIS A 145 12.24 -14.02 -19.82
CA HIS A 145 12.59 -13.43 -18.54
C HIS A 145 14.09 -13.38 -18.24
N ARG A 146 14.94 -13.35 -19.29
CA ARG A 146 16.38 -13.31 -19.11
C ARG A 146 16.83 -11.92 -18.70
N ILE A 147 17.81 -11.88 -17.78
CA ILE A 147 18.51 -10.67 -17.39
C ILE A 147 19.88 -10.70 -18.07
N ASP A 148 19.99 -10.09 -19.25
CA ASP A 148 21.21 -10.06 -20.04
C ASP A 148 21.50 -8.68 -20.63
N GLY A 149 22.63 -8.55 -21.35
CA GLY A 149 23.03 -7.33 -22.02
C GLY A 149 23.04 -6.11 -21.09
N ARG A 150 22.28 -5.07 -21.47
CA ARG A 150 22.21 -3.82 -20.70
C ARG A 150 21.64 -4.02 -19.29
N ALA A 151 20.69 -4.94 -19.09
CA ALA A 151 20.07 -5.18 -17.78
C ALA A 151 21.12 -5.69 -16.79
N LEU A 152 21.94 -6.67 -17.21
CA LEU A 152 23.04 -7.20 -16.40
C LEU A 152 24.08 -6.11 -16.09
N THR A 153 24.48 -5.30 -17.09
CA THR A 153 25.43 -4.21 -16.87
C THR A 153 24.91 -3.18 -15.86
N LEU A 154 23.64 -2.80 -15.92
CA LEU A 154 23.02 -1.87 -14.98
C LEU A 154 22.97 -2.45 -13.56
N LEU A 155 22.68 -3.74 -13.40
CA LEU A 155 22.70 -4.39 -12.08
C LEU A 155 24.10 -4.45 -11.48
N GLN A 156 25.13 -4.72 -12.29
CA GLN A 156 26.52 -4.69 -11.85
C GLN A 156 26.93 -3.29 -11.39
N GLN A 157 26.54 -2.25 -12.12
CA GLN A 157 26.77 -0.85 -11.73
C GLN A 157 26.00 -0.48 -10.46
N ALA A 158 24.74 -0.92 -10.35
CA ALA A 158 23.90 -0.69 -9.19
C ALA A 158 24.53 -1.27 -7.91
N VAL A 159 24.99 -2.52 -7.95
CA VAL A 159 25.67 -3.18 -6.83
C VAL A 159 27.03 -2.54 -6.54
N ALA A 160 27.78 -2.09 -7.56
CA ALA A 160 29.03 -1.37 -7.34
C ALA A 160 28.81 -0.02 -6.63
N ALA A 161 27.72 0.69 -6.93
CA ALA A 161 27.37 1.97 -6.32
C ALA A 161 26.72 1.81 -4.94
N GLN A 162 25.88 0.79 -4.76
CA GLN A 162 25.21 0.45 -3.51
C GLN A 162 25.34 -1.06 -3.25
N PRO A 163 26.41 -1.49 -2.57
CA PRO A 163 26.69 -2.91 -2.32
C PRO A 163 25.56 -3.64 -1.61
N ASP A 164 24.89 -2.96 -0.67
CA ASP A 164 23.82 -3.55 0.15
C ASP A 164 22.41 -3.39 -0.47
N SER A 165 22.30 -3.02 -1.75
CA SER A 165 21.00 -2.92 -2.42
C SER A 165 20.36 -4.29 -2.59
N GLN A 166 19.45 -4.63 -1.66
CA GLN A 166 18.85 -5.96 -1.57
C GLN A 166 18.25 -6.45 -2.89
N LYS A 167 17.49 -5.57 -3.56
CA LYS A 167 16.84 -5.88 -4.85
C LYS A 167 17.87 -6.05 -5.99
N ALA A 168 18.92 -5.23 -6.00
CA ALA A 168 19.98 -5.35 -7.00
C ALA A 168 20.74 -6.67 -6.84
N LEU A 169 21.11 -7.04 -5.61
CA LEU A 169 21.77 -8.31 -5.30
C LEU A 169 20.90 -9.51 -5.68
N TRP A 170 19.60 -9.46 -5.38
CA TRP A 170 18.67 -10.53 -5.75
C TRP A 170 18.64 -10.76 -7.26
N LEU A 171 18.42 -9.70 -8.04
CA LEU A 171 18.33 -9.77 -9.50
C LEU A 171 19.68 -10.11 -10.16
N LEU A 172 20.80 -9.61 -9.62
CA LEU A 172 22.13 -9.94 -10.11
C LEU A 172 22.44 -11.42 -9.93
N GLY A 173 22.11 -12.00 -8.76
CA GLY A 173 22.27 -13.44 -8.54
C GLY A 173 21.42 -14.28 -9.50
N ILE A 174 20.18 -13.84 -9.81
CA ILE A 174 19.35 -14.49 -10.83
C ILE A 174 20.05 -14.45 -12.19
N ALA A 175 20.56 -13.29 -12.60
CA ALA A 175 21.24 -13.13 -13.88
C ALA A 175 22.49 -14.03 -13.98
N GLN A 176 23.32 -14.06 -12.94
CA GLN A 176 24.49 -14.94 -12.83
C GLN A 176 24.08 -16.42 -12.95
N PHE A 177 23.04 -16.83 -12.24
CA PHE A 177 22.51 -18.19 -12.30
C PHE A 177 22.01 -18.56 -13.71
N GLN A 178 21.27 -17.66 -14.37
CA GLN A 178 20.79 -17.81 -15.76
C GLN A 178 21.93 -17.89 -16.79
N HIS A 179 23.12 -17.44 -16.43
CA HIS A 179 24.36 -17.53 -17.21
C HIS A 179 25.30 -18.66 -16.77
N ALA A 180 24.81 -19.59 -15.93
CA ALA A 180 25.57 -20.70 -15.37
C ALA A 180 26.80 -20.29 -14.52
N GLN A 181 26.85 -19.04 -14.07
CA GLN A 181 27.84 -18.52 -13.13
C GLN A 181 27.43 -18.85 -11.70
N TYR A 182 27.31 -20.15 -11.40
CA TYR A 182 26.69 -20.62 -10.16
C TYR A 182 27.47 -20.23 -8.90
N THR A 183 28.80 -20.24 -8.96
CA THR A 183 29.66 -19.80 -7.86
C THR A 183 29.44 -18.32 -7.53
N ASP A 184 29.36 -17.47 -8.56
CA ASP A 184 29.14 -16.03 -8.40
C ASP A 184 27.71 -15.76 -7.89
N ALA A 185 26.71 -16.46 -8.42
CA ALA A 185 25.33 -16.36 -7.95
C ALA A 185 25.21 -16.69 -6.45
N ALA A 186 25.81 -17.80 -6.01
CA ALA A 186 25.84 -18.19 -4.61
C ALA A 186 26.55 -17.14 -3.74
N ALA A 187 27.66 -16.57 -4.20
CA ALA A 187 28.37 -15.51 -3.50
C ALA A 187 27.52 -14.23 -3.35
N THR A 188 26.88 -13.78 -4.43
CA THR A 188 25.99 -12.61 -4.42
C THR A 188 24.83 -12.80 -3.46
N TRP A 189 24.17 -13.96 -3.48
CA TRP A 189 23.05 -14.23 -2.58
C TRP A 189 23.48 -14.45 -1.13
N ARG A 190 24.69 -14.97 -0.86
CA ARG A 190 25.23 -15.01 0.50
C ARG A 190 25.49 -13.61 1.07
N HIS A 191 25.85 -12.65 0.23
CA HIS A 191 25.94 -11.25 0.65
C HIS A 191 24.55 -10.64 0.94
N LEU A 192 23.53 -11.03 0.16
CA LEU A 192 22.14 -10.62 0.39
C LEU A 192 21.53 -11.22 1.67
N GLN A 193 21.78 -12.50 1.96
CA GLN A 193 21.14 -13.25 3.04
C GLN A 193 21.10 -12.51 4.40
N PRO A 194 22.20 -11.95 4.93
CA PRO A 194 22.18 -11.26 6.22
C PRO A 194 21.46 -9.90 6.20
N LEU A 195 21.17 -9.34 5.03
CA LEU A 195 20.44 -8.08 4.90
C LEU A 195 18.92 -8.28 5.01
N LEU A 196 18.45 -9.52 4.88
CA LEU A 196 17.04 -9.87 4.92
C LEU A 196 16.60 -10.21 6.34
N ASP A 197 15.33 -9.99 6.63
CA ASP A 197 14.70 -10.53 7.83
C ASP A 197 14.76 -12.07 7.78
N PRO A 198 15.44 -12.75 8.72
CA PRO A 198 15.64 -14.19 8.71
C PRO A 198 14.34 -15.00 8.62
N ASP A 199 13.24 -14.47 9.17
CA ASP A 199 11.94 -15.17 9.20
C ASP A 199 11.09 -14.88 7.95
N SER A 200 11.57 -14.03 7.04
CA SER A 200 10.84 -13.67 5.83
C SER A 200 10.86 -14.78 4.77
N ASN A 201 9.78 -14.88 3.99
CA ASN A 201 9.74 -15.79 2.83
C ASN A 201 10.87 -15.53 1.83
N VAL A 202 11.33 -14.28 1.72
CA VAL A 202 12.43 -13.89 0.83
C VAL A 202 13.75 -14.49 1.32
N ALA A 203 14.05 -14.40 2.62
CA ALA A 203 15.26 -14.99 3.19
C ALA A 203 15.31 -16.51 3.00
N HIS A 204 14.17 -17.19 3.15
CA HIS A 204 14.06 -18.63 2.89
C HIS A 204 14.29 -18.96 1.40
N ALA A 205 13.69 -18.18 0.49
CA ALA A 205 13.88 -18.36 -0.94
C ALA A 205 15.34 -18.13 -1.36
N VAL A 206 16.00 -17.11 -0.83
CA VAL A 206 17.43 -16.83 -1.08
C VAL A 206 18.30 -17.99 -0.61
N ALA A 207 18.05 -18.54 0.59
CA ALA A 207 18.78 -19.68 1.11
C ALA A 207 18.66 -20.92 0.19
N GLN A 208 17.45 -21.19 -0.32
CA GLN A 208 17.24 -22.28 -1.29
C GLN A 208 17.99 -22.06 -2.60
N GLN A 209 18.01 -20.81 -3.09
CA GLN A 209 18.74 -20.47 -4.31
C GLN A 209 20.26 -20.60 -4.14
N ILE A 210 20.81 -20.27 -2.95
CA ILE A 210 22.22 -20.52 -2.62
C ILE A 210 22.53 -22.01 -2.67
N GLU A 211 21.72 -22.86 -2.02
CA GLU A 211 21.93 -24.31 -2.03
C GLU A 211 21.86 -24.89 -3.45
N LEU A 212 20.89 -24.44 -4.25
CA LEU A 212 20.75 -24.87 -5.64
C LEU A 212 21.96 -24.46 -6.48
N ALA A 213 22.44 -23.22 -6.33
CA ALA A 213 23.63 -22.74 -7.01
C ALA A 213 24.88 -23.55 -6.62
N ASP A 214 25.05 -23.87 -5.34
CA ASP A 214 26.16 -24.70 -4.86
C ASP A 214 26.15 -26.10 -5.47
N LYS A 215 24.98 -26.76 -5.54
CA LYS A 215 24.83 -28.07 -6.18
C LYS A 215 25.23 -28.02 -7.66
N ARG A 216 24.72 -27.01 -8.39
CA ARG A 216 25.03 -26.80 -9.80
C ARG A 216 26.51 -26.48 -10.03
N ALA A 217 27.13 -25.69 -9.16
CA ALA A 217 28.57 -25.40 -9.20
C ALA A 217 29.42 -26.66 -8.97
N ALA A 218 28.97 -27.58 -8.12
CA ALA A 218 29.62 -28.86 -7.87
C ALA A 218 29.38 -29.91 -8.97
N GLY A 219 28.61 -29.58 -10.02
CA GLY A 219 28.22 -30.54 -11.07
C GLY A 219 27.20 -31.58 -10.61
N THR A 220 26.53 -31.34 -9.47
CA THR A 220 25.47 -32.22 -8.95
C THR A 220 24.12 -31.71 -9.43
N PRO A 221 23.25 -32.56 -10.02
CA PRO A 221 21.95 -32.14 -10.55
C PRO A 221 20.98 -31.63 -9.48
#